data_AF-A0A8T9DCS8-F1
#
_entry.id   AF-A0A8T9DCS8-F1
#
_cell.length_a   1.000
_cell.length_b   1.000
_cell.length_c   1.000
_cell.angle_alpha   90.00
_cell.angle_beta   90.00
_cell.angle_gamma   90.00
#
_symmetry.space_group_name_H-M   'P 1'
#
loop_
_entity.id
_entity.type
_entity.pdbx_description
1 polymer ?
#
loop_
_entity_poly.entity_id
_entity_poly.type
_entity_poly.pdbx_seq_one_letter_code
_entity_poly.pdbx_strand_id
1 'polypeptide(L)' 'MSARDPHSLQTETTPEGEQTLIPGVRRITTRDRLALLMDAPMRPRAAQKPLDIGLFDQAARDQLDLF' A
#
# COMPACT_ATOMS: atom_id res chain seq x y z
N MET A 1 -13.26 -13.20 43.40
CA MET A 1 -13.94 -13.26 42.10
C MET A 1 -13.14 -12.39 41.15
N SER A 2 -12.37 -12.98 40.24
CA SER A 2 -11.43 -12.25 39.38
C SER A 2 -12.19 -11.42 38.34
N ALA A 3 -11.91 -10.13 38.27
CA ALA A 3 -12.40 -9.28 37.19
C ALA A 3 -11.83 -9.82 35.86
N ARG A 4 -12.69 -10.06 34.87
CA ARG A 4 -12.23 -10.34 33.50
C ARG A 4 -11.59 -9.05 32.97
N ASP A 5 -10.32 -9.13 32.59
CA ASP A 5 -9.61 -8.02 31.95
C ASP A 5 -10.29 -7.70 30.60
N PRO A 6 -10.69 -6.45 30.32
CA PRO A 6 -11.57 -6.15 29.20
C PRO A 6 -10.98 -6.41 27.80
N HIS A 7 -9.68 -6.70 27.65
CA HIS A 7 -9.04 -6.90 26.35
C HIS A 7 -8.07 -8.09 26.30
N SER A 8 -8.48 -9.28 26.76
CA SER A 8 -7.76 -10.48 26.33
C SER A 8 -7.98 -10.69 24.82
N LEU A 9 -6.94 -10.49 24.02
CA LEU A 9 -6.98 -10.73 22.57
C LEU A 9 -7.30 -12.22 22.33
N GLN A 10 -8.21 -12.49 21.38
CA GLN A 10 -8.56 -13.87 21.04
C GLN A 10 -7.37 -14.54 20.33
N THR A 11 -7.22 -15.86 20.49
CA THR A 11 -6.21 -16.63 19.76
C THR A 11 -6.84 -17.69 18.89
N GLU A 12 -6.18 -18.05 17.80
CA GLU A 12 -6.54 -19.18 16.94
C GLU A 12 -5.31 -20.05 16.64
N THR A 13 -5.51 -21.37 16.60
CA THR A 13 -4.46 -22.30 16.17
C THR A 13 -4.38 -22.32 14.64
N THR A 14 -3.21 -22.05 14.09
CA THR A 14 -2.93 -22.19 12.66
C THR A 14 -1.77 -23.18 12.42
N PRO A 15 -1.52 -23.62 11.17
CA PRO A 15 -0.36 -24.45 10.85
C PRO A 15 0.99 -23.84 11.26
N GLU A 16 1.05 -22.50 11.37
CA GLU A 16 2.21 -21.73 11.80
C GLU A 16 2.30 -21.56 13.33
N GLY A 17 1.30 -22.00 14.09
CA GLY A 17 1.24 -21.93 15.55
C GLY A 17 0.02 -21.17 16.10
N GLU A 18 0.04 -20.84 17.38
CA GLU A 18 -0.97 -19.99 18.01
C GLU A 18 -0.82 -18.54 17.53
N GLN A 19 -1.87 -18.00 16.90
CA GLN A 19 -1.90 -16.63 16.42
C GLN A 19 -2.90 -15.79 17.21
N THR A 20 -2.55 -14.53 17.47
CA THR A 20 -3.41 -13.58 18.17
C THR A 20 -4.25 -12.78 17.18
N LEU A 21 -5.57 -12.78 17.36
CA LEU A 21 -6.54 -12.02 16.58
C LEU A 21 -6.57 -10.57 17.09
N ILE A 22 -6.17 -9.63 16.21
CA ILE A 22 -6.22 -8.20 16.50
C ILE A 22 -7.56 -7.63 16.00
N PRO A 23 -8.43 -7.12 16.89
CA PRO A 23 -9.69 -6.50 16.49
C PRO A 23 -9.46 -5.35 15.50
N GLY A 24 -10.28 -5.28 14.45
CA GLY A 24 -10.19 -4.24 13.42
C GLY A 24 -9.13 -4.51 12.33
N VAL A 25 -8.29 -5.54 12.49
CA VAL A 25 -7.32 -5.94 11.45
C VAL A 25 -7.90 -7.09 10.64
N ARG A 26 -8.19 -6.83 9.36
CA ARG A 26 -8.63 -7.86 8.42
C ARG A 26 -7.41 -8.58 7.84
N ARG A 27 -7.46 -9.91 7.76
CA ARG A 27 -6.44 -10.72 7.07
C ARG A 27 -6.32 -10.35 5.58
N ILE A 28 -5.09 -10.34 5.07
CA ILE A 28 -4.83 -10.14 3.64
C ILE A 28 -5.17 -11.44 2.90
N THR A 29 -6.14 -11.39 2.00
CA THR A 29 -6.56 -12.54 1.20
C THR A 29 -5.75 -12.67 -0.09
N THR A 30 -5.82 -13.83 -0.74
CA THR A 30 -5.23 -14.01 -2.08
C THR A 30 -5.79 -13.02 -3.09
N ARG A 31 -7.09 -12.69 -3.00
CA ARG A 31 -7.71 -11.66 -3.85
C ARG A 31 -7.06 -10.29 -3.63
N ASP A 32 -6.83 -9.91 -2.36
CA ASP A 32 -6.20 -8.63 -2.02
C ASP A 32 -4.77 -8.56 -2.59
N ARG A 33 -4.02 -9.67 -2.54
CA ARG A 33 -2.69 -9.78 -3.15
C ARG A 33 -2.74 -9.66 -4.67
N LEU A 34 -3.69 -10.30 -5.33
CA LEU A 34 -3.84 -10.24 -6.79
C LEU A 34 -4.23 -8.83 -7.26
N ALA A 35 -5.16 -8.17 -6.56
CA ALA A 35 -5.54 -6.79 -6.86
C ALA A 35 -4.32 -5.84 -6.79
N LEU A 36 -3.49 -6.01 -5.75
CA LEU A 36 -2.25 -5.24 -5.62
C LEU A 36 -1.30 -5.43 -6.81
N LEU A 37 -1.17 -6.66 -7.32
CA LEU A 37 -0.32 -6.98 -8.46
C LEU A 37 -0.91 -6.46 -9.78
N MET A 38 -2.24 -6.47 -9.92
CA MET A 38 -2.92 -5.90 -11.09
C MET A 38 -2.69 -4.39 -11.21
N ASP A 39 -2.65 -3.67 -10.08
CA ASP A 39 -2.40 -2.23 -10.06
C ASP A 39 -0.91 -1.88 -10.21
N ALA A 40 -0.01 -2.84 -10.03
CA ALA A 40 1.44 -2.59 -9.99
C ALA A 40 2.01 -1.93 -11.26
N PRO A 41 1.59 -2.26 -12.49
CA PRO A 41 2.08 -1.62 -13.71
C PRO A 41 1.75 -0.13 -13.80
N MET A 42 0.64 0.31 -13.19
CA MET A 42 0.22 1.70 -13.17
C MET A 42 1.00 2.54 -12.14
N ARG A 43 1.81 1.90 -11.29
CA ARG A 43 2.57 2.61 -10.27
C ARG A 43 3.88 3.15 -10.84
N PRO A 44 4.28 4.37 -10.44
CA PRO A 44 5.58 4.90 -10.80
C PRO A 44 6.70 4.00 -10.25
N ARG A 45 7.66 3.62 -11.10
CA ARG A 45 8.84 2.82 -10.72
C ARG A 45 9.95 3.63 -10.05
N ALA A 46 9.87 4.96 -10.19
CA ALA A 46 10.75 5.95 -9.61
C ALA A 46 9.94 7.22 -9.34
N ALA A 47 10.47 8.14 -8.53
CA ALA A 47 9.85 9.46 -8.37
C ALA A 47 9.62 10.11 -9.74
N GLN A 48 8.36 10.36 -10.11
CA GLN A 48 8.03 11.09 -11.31
C GLN A 48 8.12 12.58 -10.99
N LYS A 49 9.07 13.27 -11.63
CA LYS A 49 9.11 14.73 -11.59
C LYS A 49 7.88 15.26 -12.35
N PRO A 50 7.28 16.38 -11.92
CA PRO A 50 6.29 17.08 -12.72
C PRO A 50 6.85 17.30 -14.14
N LEU A 51 6.00 17.07 -15.15
CA LEU A 51 6.37 17.31 -16.53
C LEU A 51 6.21 18.81 -16.82
N ASP A 52 7.12 19.61 -16.26
CA ASP A 52 7.16 21.07 -16.43
C ASP A 52 7.92 21.45 -17.71
N ILE A 53 7.77 20.65 -18.78
CA ILE A 53 8.37 20.87 -20.10
C ILE A 53 7.24 21.08 -21.12
N GLY A 54 7.24 22.21 -21.83
CA GLY A 54 6.19 22.51 -22.81
C GLY A 54 5.99 24.01 -23.09
N LEU A 55 4.97 24.35 -23.88
CA LEU A 55 4.73 25.71 -24.41
C LEU A 55 4.47 26.80 -23.34
N PHE A 56 4.09 26.42 -22.12
CA PHE A 56 3.76 27.32 -21.00
C PHE A 56 4.63 27.09 -19.75
N ASP A 57 5.81 26.52 -19.96
CA ASP A 57 6.85 26.24 -18.98
C ASP A 57 7.21 27.49 -18.13
N GLN A 58 7.41 27.29 -16.81
CA GLN A 58 8.06 28.25 -15.89
C GLN A 58 9.57 27.96 -15.71
N ALA A 59 10.03 26.78 -16.10
CA ALA A 59 11.40 26.30 -16.08
C ALA A 59 12.12 26.55 -17.43
N ALA A 60 12.24 27.83 -17.83
CA ALA A 60 12.47 28.35 -19.20
C ALA A 60 13.73 27.88 -20.00
N ARG A 61 14.30 26.71 -19.71
CA ARG A 61 15.58 26.22 -20.24
C ARG A 61 15.61 24.74 -20.63
N ASP A 62 14.54 23.96 -20.40
CA ASP A 62 14.49 22.53 -20.76
C ASP A 62 13.49 22.23 -21.90
N GLN A 63 13.32 23.18 -22.84
CA GLN A 63 12.53 22.95 -24.04
C GLN A 63 13.23 21.91 -24.92
N LEU A 64 12.61 20.73 -25.06
CA LEU A 64 13.03 19.72 -26.03
C LEU A 64 12.76 20.25 -27.44
N ASP A 65 13.78 20.24 -28.29
CA ASP A 65 13.64 20.64 -29.70
C ASP A 65 12.68 19.66 -30.37
N LEU A 66 11.63 20.19 -31.02
CA LEU A 66 10.55 19.36 -31.54
C LEU A 66 10.83 18.82 -32.94
N PHE A 67 12.08 18.70 -33.40
CA PHE A 67 12.43 18.05 -34.68
C PHE A 67 13.87 17.50 -34.65
#